data_AF-L1P746-F1
#
_entry.id   AF-L1P746-F1
#
_cell.length_a   1.000
_cell.length_b   1.000
_cell.length_c   1.000
_cell.angle_alpha   90.00
_cell.angle_beta   90.00
_cell.angle_gamma   90.00
#
_symmetry.space_group_name_H-M   'P 1'
#
loop_
_entity.id
_entity.type
_entity.pdbx_description
1 polymer ?
#
loop_
_entity_poly.entity_id
_entity_poly.type
_entity_poly.pdbx_seq_one_letter_code
_entity_poly.pdbx_strand_id
1 'polypeptide(L)'
;MKLKKIKKWAIITYFSLLIILGSSVPIYIYHKSEKLKEQSYNALDSFFRKQYKYTYIQDRGDITFSSKEEKKIFIPFNPELSISPIDNTPKKKEEWKKNYEDLYALYSLGDESCYHKEGKTESFYPLYPCCFSWCLHNIQRIKGGYIQYIIYPYRIGIKKQADEYLYDYMPTSPIILENTFNFYTTNQKSGYSQYYTGVGDKKEEIDSLVENEYYRIERDTISTVFFLGEDGRNYGRTRIPIDDGFIYTDYYKVFMRKSQPITFRITKYKDIEQDRIKRILTTWGIRLTILFLIIYLLIFIRERRLNALAKEPLRSKLLKLCNPSQFMKPYNKEKVEKANSIYKELIDTNENDSDKLKNIRNRALQELEINLLDRNKVEMLKEKANPKNFMKPYQPNKIEKANELYDKLSLGDLDIDVIEEIEQKIKELYQ
;
A
#
# COMPACT_ATOMS: atom_id res chain seq x y z
N MET A 1 13.06 -31.28 27.91
CA MET A 1 13.85 -30.32 27.09
C MET A 1 14.38 -29.22 28.02
N LYS A 2 15.71 -29.09 28.18
CA LYS A 2 16.34 -28.14 29.14
C LYS A 2 15.82 -26.71 28.87
N LEU A 3 15.29 -26.01 29.90
CA LEU A 3 14.67 -24.67 29.79
C LEU A 3 15.55 -23.65 29.03
N LYS A 4 16.88 -23.80 29.16
CA LYS A 4 17.90 -23.06 28.39
C LYS A 4 17.74 -23.20 26.86
N LYS A 5 17.40 -24.39 26.35
CA LYS A 5 17.13 -24.60 24.92
C LYS A 5 15.90 -23.82 24.46
N ILE A 6 14.83 -23.80 25.27
CA ILE A 6 13.59 -23.08 24.95
C ILE A 6 13.84 -21.57 24.84
N LYS A 7 14.57 -20.98 25.80
CA LYS A 7 14.97 -19.56 25.72
C LYS A 7 15.78 -19.25 24.46
N LYS A 8 16.77 -20.08 24.14
CA LYS A 8 17.61 -19.91 22.96
C LYS A 8 16.76 -19.93 21.68
N TRP A 9 15.84 -20.88 21.56
CA TRP A 9 14.93 -20.97 20.41
C TRP A 9 13.96 -19.79 20.34
N ALA A 10 13.43 -19.30 21.46
CA ALA A 10 12.55 -18.13 21.48
C ALA A 10 13.26 -16.88 20.93
N ILE A 11 14.51 -16.64 21.31
CA ILE A 11 15.33 -15.53 20.82
C ILE A 11 15.59 -15.68 19.31
N ILE A 12 16.03 -16.86 18.86
CA ILE A 12 16.29 -17.13 17.44
C ILE A 12 15.03 -16.91 16.60
N THR A 13 13.88 -17.39 17.08
CA THR A 13 12.60 -17.25 16.38
C THR A 13 12.19 -15.79 16.27
N TYR A 14 12.34 -15.00 17.33
CA TYR A 14 12.05 -13.57 17.32
C TYR A 14 12.88 -12.81 16.26
N PHE A 15 14.21 -13.02 16.24
CA PHE A 15 15.06 -12.38 15.24
C PHE A 15 14.74 -12.86 13.81
N SER A 16 14.45 -14.15 13.64
CA SER A 16 14.05 -14.69 12.34
C SER A 16 12.75 -14.04 11.85
N LEU A 17 11.77 -13.86 12.72
CA LEU A 17 10.52 -13.18 12.39
C LEU A 17 10.70 -11.70 12.04
N LEU A 18 11.62 -10.99 12.73
CA LEU A 18 11.96 -9.60 12.38
C LEU A 18 12.60 -9.49 11.00
N ILE A 19 13.52 -10.41 10.66
CA ILE A 19 14.15 -10.46 9.33
C ILE A 19 13.09 -10.72 8.27
N ILE A 20 12.24 -11.74 8.48
CA ILE A 20 11.14 -12.06 7.57
C ILE A 20 10.24 -10.84 7.38
N LEU A 21 9.84 -10.16 8.45
CA LEU A 21 9.01 -8.95 8.40
C LEU A 21 9.68 -7.85 7.56
N GLY A 22 10.98 -7.61 7.79
CA GLY A 22 11.77 -6.61 7.06
C GLY A 22 11.85 -6.87 5.56
N SER A 23 11.94 -8.14 5.16
CA SER A 23 12.01 -8.52 3.74
C SER A 23 10.63 -8.62 3.08
N SER A 24 9.63 -9.17 3.78
CA SER A 24 8.32 -9.48 3.20
C SER A 24 7.44 -8.23 3.04
N VAL A 25 7.53 -7.25 3.94
CA VAL A 25 6.68 -6.05 3.91
C VAL A 25 6.96 -5.21 2.65
N PRO A 26 8.20 -4.87 2.28
CA PRO A 26 8.48 -4.17 1.03
C PRO A 26 7.96 -4.90 -0.21
N ILE A 27 8.17 -6.22 -0.28
CA ILE A 27 7.70 -7.06 -1.39
C ILE A 27 6.16 -7.04 -1.49
N TYR A 28 5.47 -7.20 -0.35
CA TYR A 28 4.02 -7.13 -0.29
C TYR A 28 3.50 -5.77 -0.75
N ILE A 29 4.10 -4.67 -0.28
CA ILE A 29 3.69 -3.32 -0.66
C ILE A 29 3.91 -3.06 -2.14
N TYR A 30 5.03 -3.50 -2.69
CA TYR A 30 5.32 -3.40 -4.12
C TYR A 30 4.29 -4.16 -4.96
N HIS A 31 4.00 -5.43 -4.63
CA HIS A 31 3.00 -6.21 -5.38
C HIS A 31 1.59 -5.64 -5.24
N LYS A 32 1.22 -5.15 -4.06
CA LYS A 32 -0.07 -4.48 -3.85
C LYS A 32 -0.19 -3.22 -4.72
N SER A 33 0.87 -2.41 -4.74
CA SER A 33 0.98 -1.19 -5.53
C SER A 33 0.88 -1.49 -7.04
N GLU A 34 1.67 -2.40 -7.58
CA GLU A 34 1.59 -2.76 -9.01
C GLU A 34 0.25 -3.38 -9.40
N LYS A 35 -0.35 -4.21 -8.53
CA LYS A 35 -1.71 -4.72 -8.76
C LYS A 35 -2.74 -3.60 -8.86
N LEU A 36 -2.69 -2.62 -7.95
CA LEU A 36 -3.62 -1.49 -7.96
C LEU A 36 -3.40 -0.58 -9.17
N LYS A 37 -2.15 -0.38 -9.59
CA LYS A 37 -1.82 0.32 -10.84
C LYS A 37 -2.45 -0.37 -12.04
N GLU A 38 -2.28 -1.68 -12.17
CA GLU A 38 -2.86 -2.47 -13.25
C GLU A 38 -4.40 -2.39 -13.24
N GLN A 39 -5.01 -2.47 -12.05
CA GLN A 39 -6.45 -2.29 -11.89
C GLN A 39 -6.92 -0.90 -12.35
N SER A 40 -6.19 0.18 -12.02
CA SER A 40 -6.52 1.53 -12.51
C SER A 40 -6.42 1.63 -14.03
N TYR A 41 -5.36 1.06 -14.65
CA TYR A 41 -5.24 1.04 -16.11
C TYR A 41 -6.35 0.21 -16.76
N ASN A 42 -6.71 -0.95 -16.19
CA ASN A 42 -7.77 -1.79 -16.70
C ASN A 42 -9.16 -1.14 -16.54
N ALA A 43 -9.40 -0.46 -15.42
CA ALA A 43 -10.63 0.29 -15.18
C ALA A 43 -10.79 1.42 -16.20
N LEU A 44 -9.71 2.17 -16.47
CA LEU A 44 -9.71 3.18 -17.52
C LEU A 44 -9.90 2.54 -18.91
N ASP A 45 -9.18 1.49 -19.24
CA ASP A 45 -9.33 0.80 -20.53
C ASP A 45 -10.76 0.28 -20.75
N SER A 46 -11.41 -0.17 -19.66
CA SER A 46 -12.82 -0.54 -19.65
C SER A 46 -13.74 0.68 -19.79
N PHE A 47 -13.45 1.80 -19.11
CA PHE A 47 -14.18 3.07 -19.30
C PHE A 47 -14.16 3.47 -20.77
N PHE A 48 -12.99 3.30 -21.42
CA PHE A 48 -12.78 3.55 -22.83
C PHE A 48 -13.43 2.50 -23.77
N ARG A 49 -14.06 1.42 -23.27
CA ARG A 49 -14.88 0.41 -24.01
C ARG A 49 -14.45 0.12 -25.47
N LYS A 50 -13.15 -0.07 -25.72
CA LYS A 50 -12.52 -0.27 -27.06
C LYS A 50 -12.44 0.96 -27.97
N GLN A 51 -12.98 2.11 -27.58
CA GLN A 51 -12.79 3.39 -28.24
C GLN A 51 -11.58 4.13 -27.65
N TYR A 52 -10.63 4.55 -28.48
CA TYR A 52 -9.46 5.29 -28.00
C TYR A 52 -9.75 6.79 -27.77
N LYS A 53 -10.96 7.27 -28.07
CA LYS A 53 -11.39 8.67 -27.96
C LYS A 53 -12.84 8.77 -27.47
N TYR A 54 -13.09 9.76 -26.62
CA TYR A 54 -14.40 10.12 -26.06
C TYR A 54 -14.64 11.59 -26.33
N THR A 55 -15.81 11.90 -26.86
CA THR A 55 -16.23 13.27 -27.15
C THR A 55 -17.56 13.55 -26.46
N TYR A 56 -17.64 14.63 -25.69
CA TYR A 56 -18.87 15.01 -24.97
C TYR A 56 -19.06 16.52 -24.97
N ILE A 57 -20.28 16.96 -24.67
CA ILE A 57 -20.57 18.37 -24.40
C ILE A 57 -20.72 18.59 -22.89
N GLN A 58 -20.04 19.63 -22.37
CA GLN A 58 -20.16 20.00 -20.97
C GLN A 58 -21.55 20.58 -20.69
N ASP A 59 -22.18 20.05 -19.63
CA ASP A 59 -23.44 20.43 -18.97
C ASP A 59 -24.43 21.32 -19.75
N ARG A 60 -25.62 20.78 -20.03
CA ARG A 60 -26.51 21.24 -21.10
C ARG A 60 -27.96 21.31 -20.61
N GLY A 61 -28.29 22.36 -19.86
CA GLY A 61 -29.65 22.61 -19.39
C GLY A 61 -30.66 22.72 -20.54
N ASP A 62 -30.51 23.74 -21.41
CA ASP A 62 -31.38 23.99 -22.58
C ASP A 62 -30.55 24.21 -23.84
N ILE A 63 -30.89 23.52 -24.94
CA ILE A 63 -30.12 23.51 -26.19
C ILE A 63 -30.60 24.61 -27.13
N THR A 64 -30.29 25.86 -26.79
CA THR A 64 -30.24 26.93 -27.80
C THR A 64 -28.79 27.32 -27.99
N PHE A 65 -28.22 27.00 -29.16
CA PHE A 65 -26.84 27.34 -29.50
C PHE A 65 -26.72 28.82 -29.88
N SER A 66 -27.04 29.73 -28.97
CA SER A 66 -26.72 31.14 -29.14
C SER A 66 -25.25 31.39 -28.78
N SER A 67 -24.60 32.30 -29.50
CA SER A 67 -23.32 32.82 -29.05
C SER A 67 -23.55 33.78 -27.89
N LYS A 68 -22.77 33.62 -26.81
CA LYS A 68 -22.82 34.54 -25.65
C LYS A 68 -22.52 35.98 -26.04
N GLU A 69 -21.63 36.17 -27.01
CA GLU A 69 -21.39 37.44 -27.68
C GLU A 69 -21.26 37.20 -29.19
N GLU A 70 -21.91 38.03 -30.00
CA GLU A 70 -21.74 38.05 -31.46
C GLU A 70 -21.38 39.47 -31.89
N LYS A 71 -20.22 39.62 -32.54
CA LYS A 71 -19.74 40.94 -32.98
C LYS A 71 -19.25 40.85 -34.41
N LYS A 72 -19.78 41.71 -35.29
CA LYS A 72 -19.24 41.86 -36.64
C LYS A 72 -17.82 42.40 -36.53
N ILE A 73 -16.87 41.73 -37.17
CA ILE A 73 -15.45 42.08 -37.20
C ILE A 73 -15.01 42.30 -38.64
N PHE A 74 -13.89 43.00 -38.81
CA PHE A 74 -13.30 43.16 -40.14
C PHE A 74 -12.74 41.83 -40.63
N ILE A 75 -12.95 41.56 -41.92
CA ILE A 75 -12.25 40.49 -42.62
C ILE A 75 -10.75 40.85 -42.62
N PRO A 76 -9.85 39.91 -42.29
CA PRO A 76 -8.41 40.18 -42.29
C PRO A 76 -7.94 40.80 -43.60
N PHE A 77 -6.95 41.69 -43.52
CA PHE A 77 -6.43 42.39 -44.68
C PHE A 77 -5.84 41.40 -45.71
N ASN A 78 -6.14 41.62 -46.99
CA ASN A 78 -5.61 40.77 -48.06
C ASN A 78 -4.09 40.93 -48.16
N PRO A 79 -3.29 39.87 -47.93
CA PRO A 79 -1.83 39.93 -48.00
C PRO A 79 -1.29 40.32 -49.38
N GLU A 80 -2.06 40.16 -50.46
CA GLU A 80 -1.67 40.65 -51.80
C GLU A 80 -1.59 42.17 -51.89
N LEU A 81 -2.34 42.87 -51.04
CA LEU A 81 -2.33 44.32 -50.93
C LEU A 81 -1.28 44.80 -49.91
N SER A 82 -0.52 43.88 -49.28
CA SER A 82 0.46 44.22 -48.25
C SER A 82 1.80 44.59 -48.86
N ILE A 83 2.33 45.73 -48.41
CA ILE A 83 3.67 46.23 -48.77
C ILE A 83 4.76 45.48 -47.97
N SER A 84 4.39 44.78 -46.88
CA SER A 84 5.29 44.03 -46.01
C SER A 84 5.72 42.70 -46.67
N PRO A 85 7.02 42.46 -46.93
CA PRO A 85 7.51 41.20 -47.49
C PRO A 85 7.23 39.97 -46.61
N ILE A 86 7.05 40.19 -45.31
CA ILE A 86 6.79 39.15 -44.30
C ILE A 86 5.34 38.65 -44.37
N ASP A 87 4.42 39.51 -44.81
CA ASP A 87 3.00 39.19 -44.93
C ASP A 87 2.62 38.75 -46.35
N ASN A 88 3.45 39.11 -47.33
CA ASN A 88 3.27 38.85 -48.75
C ASN A 88 3.90 37.50 -49.18
N THR A 89 3.79 36.46 -48.34
CA THR A 89 4.31 35.12 -48.70
C THR A 89 3.26 34.32 -49.50
N PRO A 90 3.66 33.43 -50.44
CA PRO A 90 2.72 32.60 -51.19
C PRO A 90 1.76 31.80 -50.31
N LYS A 91 2.30 31.25 -49.21
CA LYS A 91 1.52 30.47 -48.23
C LYS A 91 0.43 31.32 -47.54
N LYS A 92 0.79 32.51 -47.04
CA LYS A 92 -0.16 33.44 -46.42
C LYS A 92 -1.27 33.86 -47.40
N LYS A 93 -0.93 34.08 -48.68
CA LYS A 93 -1.92 34.39 -49.72
C LYS A 93 -2.90 33.26 -49.97
N GLU A 94 -2.38 32.04 -50.12
CA GLU A 94 -3.21 30.86 -50.36
C GLU A 94 -4.14 30.58 -49.17
N GLU A 95 -3.63 30.69 -47.95
CA GLU A 95 -4.41 30.57 -46.72
C GLU A 95 -5.47 31.67 -46.61
N TRP A 96 -5.12 32.93 -46.89
CA TRP A 96 -6.07 34.04 -46.88
C TRP A 96 -7.18 33.83 -47.92
N LYS A 97 -6.82 33.45 -49.16
CA LYS A 97 -7.81 33.21 -50.22
C LYS A 97 -8.78 32.12 -49.84
N LYS A 98 -8.25 30.98 -49.39
CA LYS A 98 -9.04 29.84 -48.92
C LYS A 98 -10.00 30.22 -47.79
N ASN A 99 -9.55 31.04 -46.85
CA ASN A 99 -10.30 31.36 -45.65
C ASN A 99 -11.30 32.51 -45.85
N TYR A 100 -10.93 33.56 -46.59
CA TYR A 100 -11.60 34.86 -46.52
C TYR A 100 -12.05 35.48 -47.86
N GLU A 101 -11.52 35.05 -49.01
CA GLU A 101 -11.77 35.71 -50.31
C GLU A 101 -13.25 35.74 -50.71
N ASP A 102 -13.97 34.67 -50.39
CA ASP A 102 -15.39 34.47 -50.69
C ASP A 102 -16.32 35.05 -49.62
N LEU A 103 -15.81 35.76 -48.61
CA LEU A 103 -16.63 36.29 -47.52
C LEU A 103 -17.14 37.71 -47.81
N TYR A 104 -18.41 37.92 -47.50
CA TYR A 104 -19.08 39.22 -47.44
C TYR A 104 -18.94 39.86 -46.05
N ALA A 105 -19.09 39.07 -44.98
CA ALA A 105 -18.98 39.53 -43.61
C ALA A 105 -18.36 38.47 -42.70
N LEU A 106 -17.80 38.90 -41.57
CA LEU A 106 -17.21 38.02 -40.57
C LEU A 106 -17.71 38.43 -39.19
N TYR A 107 -18.08 37.44 -38.39
CA TYR A 107 -18.60 37.62 -37.04
C TYR A 107 -17.75 36.82 -36.06
N SER A 108 -17.34 37.45 -34.96
CA SER A 108 -16.70 36.79 -33.83
C SER A 108 -17.76 36.21 -32.91
N LEU A 109 -17.52 34.99 -32.44
CA LEU A 109 -18.36 34.28 -31.47
C LEU A 109 -17.63 34.21 -30.14
N GLY A 110 -18.22 34.79 -29.09
CA GLY A 110 -17.68 34.79 -27.74
C GLY A 110 -16.54 35.79 -27.52
N ASP A 111 -16.02 35.78 -26.28
CA ASP A 111 -14.94 36.64 -25.82
C ASP A 111 -13.59 35.92 -25.93
N GLU A 112 -12.71 36.40 -26.83
CA GLU A 112 -11.35 35.87 -27.01
C GLU A 112 -10.52 35.95 -25.70
N SER A 113 -10.89 36.83 -24.75
CA SER A 113 -10.25 36.94 -23.44
C SER A 113 -10.51 35.74 -22.51
N CYS A 114 -11.57 34.96 -22.77
CA CYS A 114 -11.88 33.77 -21.99
C CYS A 114 -10.73 32.76 -22.01
N TYR A 115 -10.07 32.59 -23.16
CA TYR A 115 -8.94 31.68 -23.29
C TYR A 115 -7.68 32.17 -22.55
N HIS A 116 -7.49 33.47 -22.36
CA HIS A 116 -6.32 34.00 -21.65
C HIS A 116 -6.39 33.79 -20.13
N LYS A 117 -7.59 33.57 -19.56
CA LYS A 117 -7.76 33.17 -18.16
C LYS A 117 -7.32 31.72 -17.93
N GLU A 118 -7.25 30.91 -18.99
CA GLU A 118 -6.83 29.50 -18.94
C GLU A 118 -5.34 29.33 -18.58
N GLY A 119 -4.48 30.27 -18.99
CA GLY A 119 -3.03 30.19 -18.78
C GLY A 119 -2.54 30.65 -17.40
N LYS A 120 -3.41 31.21 -16.56
CA LYS A 120 -3.04 31.79 -15.25
C LYS A 120 -3.53 30.99 -14.04
N THR A 121 -4.23 29.88 -14.26
CA THR A 121 -4.75 29.06 -13.17
C THR A 121 -3.82 27.87 -12.89
N GLU A 122 -3.51 27.61 -11.63
CA GLU A 122 -2.94 26.34 -11.15
C GLU A 122 -3.98 25.19 -11.24
N SER A 123 -5.18 25.48 -11.76
CA SER A 123 -6.28 24.53 -11.87
C SER A 123 -5.91 23.38 -12.81
N PHE A 124 -6.17 22.16 -12.32
CA PHE A 124 -6.12 20.89 -13.06
C PHE A 124 -7.02 20.84 -14.30
N TYR A 125 -7.84 21.87 -14.52
CA TYR A 125 -8.65 22.15 -15.71
C TYR A 125 -8.72 23.68 -15.87
N PRO A 126 -7.98 24.32 -16.80
CA PRO A 126 -8.10 25.76 -16.98
C PRO A 126 -9.43 26.16 -17.63
N LEU A 127 -10.21 25.17 -18.08
CA LEU A 127 -11.43 25.30 -18.85
C LEU A 127 -12.56 25.70 -17.92
N TYR A 128 -12.67 27.00 -17.69
CA TYR A 128 -13.89 27.67 -17.23
C TYR A 128 -15.07 27.20 -18.11
N PRO A 129 -16.35 27.19 -17.62
CA PRO A 129 -17.50 26.78 -18.43
C PRO A 129 -17.45 27.37 -19.84
N CYS A 130 -17.77 26.55 -20.84
CA CYS A 130 -17.69 26.90 -22.27
C CYS A 130 -18.09 28.37 -22.54
N CYS A 131 -17.13 29.17 -23.01
CA CYS A 131 -17.35 30.59 -23.31
C CYS A 131 -17.92 30.84 -24.71
N PHE A 132 -17.95 29.78 -25.52
CA PHE A 132 -18.51 29.78 -26.86
C PHE A 132 -19.92 29.20 -26.85
N SER A 133 -20.57 29.18 -28.02
CA SER A 133 -21.92 28.63 -28.13
C SER A 133 -22.00 27.15 -27.73
N TRP A 134 -20.96 26.37 -28.09
CA TRP A 134 -20.77 25.02 -27.61
C TRP A 134 -19.29 24.64 -27.65
N CYS A 135 -18.94 23.67 -26.81
CA CYS A 135 -17.58 23.16 -26.65
C CYS A 135 -17.63 21.65 -26.63
N LEU A 136 -16.98 21.00 -27.58
CA LEU A 136 -16.79 19.55 -27.60
C LEU A 136 -15.51 19.20 -26.87
N HIS A 137 -15.65 18.62 -25.69
CA HIS A 137 -14.54 18.11 -24.91
C HIS A 137 -14.14 16.75 -25.46
N ASN A 138 -12.87 16.61 -25.79
CA ASN A 138 -12.31 15.40 -26.37
C ASN A 138 -11.26 14.84 -25.43
N ILE A 139 -11.40 13.58 -25.03
CA ILE A 139 -10.42 12.83 -24.25
C ILE A 139 -9.94 11.68 -25.12
N GLN A 140 -8.62 11.57 -25.31
CA GLN A 140 -8.01 10.56 -26.16
C GLN A 140 -6.91 9.83 -25.40
N ARG A 141 -6.93 8.50 -25.48
CA ARG A 141 -5.87 7.63 -24.95
C ARG A 141 -4.60 7.77 -25.79
N ILE A 142 -3.46 7.92 -25.13
CA ILE A 142 -2.13 7.91 -25.74
C ILE A 142 -1.22 6.91 -25.03
N LYS A 143 -0.03 6.65 -25.60
CA LYS A 143 0.96 5.79 -24.94
C LYS A 143 1.40 6.43 -23.62
N GLY A 144 1.12 5.75 -22.51
CA GLY A 144 1.51 6.20 -21.17
C GLY A 144 0.63 7.29 -20.55
N GLY A 145 -0.56 7.57 -21.10
CA GLY A 145 -1.48 8.54 -20.50
C GLY A 145 -2.66 8.92 -21.38
N TYR A 146 -3.17 10.12 -21.17
CA TYR A 146 -4.35 10.66 -21.84
C TYR A 146 -4.10 12.09 -22.26
N ILE A 147 -4.76 12.52 -23.34
CA ILE A 147 -4.80 13.93 -23.76
C ILE A 147 -6.25 14.40 -23.75
N GLN A 148 -6.46 15.64 -23.32
CA GLN A 148 -7.73 16.34 -23.39
C GLN A 148 -7.58 17.63 -24.17
N TYR A 149 -8.55 17.94 -25.01
CA TYR A 149 -8.66 19.22 -25.69
C TYR A 149 -10.13 19.54 -25.99
N ILE A 150 -10.43 20.81 -26.19
CA ILE A 150 -11.77 21.26 -26.59
C ILE A 150 -11.74 21.68 -28.06
N ILE A 151 -12.84 21.43 -28.77
CA ILE A 151 -13.13 22.03 -30.07
C ILE A 151 -14.37 22.92 -29.95
N TYR A 152 -14.31 24.10 -30.53
CA TYR A 152 -15.38 25.08 -30.46
C TYR A 152 -15.40 26.01 -31.69
N PRO A 153 -16.58 26.51 -32.10
CA PRO A 153 -16.70 27.54 -33.12
C PRO A 153 -16.33 28.90 -32.52
N TYR A 154 -15.51 29.67 -33.23
CA TYR A 154 -15.09 31.00 -32.76
C TYR A 154 -15.43 32.13 -33.74
N ARG A 155 -15.71 31.83 -35.02
CA ARG A 155 -16.16 32.83 -36.01
C ARG A 155 -17.15 32.25 -37.01
N ILE A 156 -18.04 33.10 -37.52
CA ILE A 156 -18.93 32.83 -38.65
C ILE A 156 -18.60 33.79 -39.78
N GLY A 157 -18.23 33.26 -40.94
CA GLY A 157 -18.09 34.00 -42.19
C GLY A 157 -19.35 33.86 -43.02
N ILE A 158 -19.94 34.98 -43.42
CA ILE A 158 -21.04 35.01 -44.38
C ILE A 158 -20.44 35.07 -45.77
N LYS A 159 -20.80 34.15 -46.67
CA LYS A 159 -20.25 34.09 -48.02
C LYS A 159 -20.94 35.09 -48.95
N LYS A 160 -20.17 35.63 -49.90
CA LYS A 160 -20.68 36.46 -50.99
C LYS A 160 -21.75 35.70 -51.77
N GLN A 161 -22.90 36.33 -51.94
CA GLN A 161 -24.00 35.82 -52.74
C GLN A 161 -24.02 36.51 -54.11
N ALA A 162 -24.60 35.84 -55.11
CA ALA A 162 -24.74 36.39 -56.45
C ALA A 162 -25.74 37.57 -56.51
N ASP A 163 -26.67 37.62 -55.56
CA ASP A 163 -27.71 38.65 -55.42
C ASP A 163 -27.78 39.10 -53.94
N GLU A 164 -27.95 40.40 -53.71
CA GLU A 164 -28.07 40.99 -52.38
C GLU A 164 -29.31 40.50 -51.63
N TYR A 165 -30.42 40.22 -52.33
CA TYR A 165 -31.65 39.72 -51.69
C TYR A 165 -31.45 38.34 -51.01
N LEU A 166 -30.44 37.57 -51.41
CA LEU A 166 -30.15 36.28 -50.80
C LEU A 166 -29.60 36.39 -49.38
N TYR A 167 -29.10 37.56 -48.97
CA TYR A 167 -28.64 37.78 -47.59
C TYR A 167 -29.81 37.76 -46.58
N ASP A 168 -31.01 38.14 -47.00
CA ASP A 168 -32.21 38.15 -46.14
C ASP A 168 -32.70 36.75 -45.76
N TYR A 169 -32.36 35.75 -46.56
CA TYR A 169 -32.71 34.34 -46.33
C TYR A 169 -31.63 33.57 -45.60
N MET A 170 -30.59 34.25 -45.11
CA MET A 170 -29.49 33.57 -44.45
C MET A 170 -29.91 32.98 -43.10
N PRO A 171 -29.46 31.75 -42.79
CA PRO A 171 -29.71 31.17 -41.49
C PRO A 171 -29.14 32.06 -40.38
N THR A 172 -29.88 32.18 -39.29
CA THR A 172 -29.41 32.91 -38.11
C THR A 172 -28.23 32.18 -37.46
N SER A 173 -27.38 32.91 -36.74
CA SER A 173 -26.22 32.35 -36.05
C SER A 173 -26.53 31.12 -35.19
N PRO A 174 -27.65 31.05 -34.44
CA PRO A 174 -28.03 29.84 -33.72
C PRO A 174 -28.26 28.62 -34.62
N ILE A 175 -28.92 28.78 -35.77
CA ILE A 175 -29.16 27.69 -36.72
C ILE A 175 -27.83 27.25 -37.36
N ILE A 176 -26.96 28.21 -37.71
CA ILE A 176 -25.62 27.92 -38.21
C ILE A 176 -24.82 27.08 -37.20
N LEU A 177 -24.87 27.45 -35.93
CA LEU A 177 -24.13 26.80 -34.85
C LEU A 177 -24.69 25.42 -34.52
N GLU A 178 -26.01 25.25 -34.58
CA GLU A 178 -26.69 23.95 -34.47
C GLU A 178 -26.28 23.01 -35.60
N ASN A 179 -26.35 23.48 -36.86
CA ASN A 179 -25.94 22.70 -38.02
C ASN A 179 -24.47 22.27 -37.92
N THR A 180 -23.61 23.16 -37.43
CA THR A 180 -22.19 22.88 -37.21
C THR A 180 -22.00 21.83 -36.11
N PHE A 181 -22.70 21.95 -34.99
CA PHE A 181 -22.68 20.95 -33.92
C PHE A 181 -23.13 19.58 -34.43
N ASN A 182 -24.25 19.53 -35.18
CA ASN A 182 -24.80 18.32 -35.76
C ASN A 182 -23.80 17.69 -36.74
N PHE A 183 -23.11 18.49 -37.56
CA PHE A 183 -22.03 17.97 -38.40
C PHE A 183 -20.95 17.28 -37.57
N TYR A 184 -20.44 17.94 -36.53
CA TYR A 184 -19.37 17.37 -35.70
C TYR A 184 -19.78 16.09 -34.98
N THR A 185 -21.03 16.00 -34.52
CA THR A 185 -21.47 14.92 -33.62
C THR A 185 -22.22 13.79 -34.31
N THR A 186 -22.81 14.02 -35.49
CA THR A 186 -23.65 13.01 -36.18
C THR A 186 -23.16 12.67 -37.58
N ASN A 187 -22.43 13.56 -38.26
CA ASN A 187 -22.00 13.30 -39.64
C ASN A 187 -20.81 12.34 -39.67
N GLN A 188 -20.88 11.28 -40.47
CA GLN A 188 -19.80 10.28 -40.59
C GLN A 188 -18.48 10.84 -41.15
N LYS A 189 -18.52 11.98 -41.85
CA LYS A 189 -17.31 12.67 -42.32
C LYS A 189 -16.56 13.39 -41.19
N SER A 190 -17.22 13.65 -40.05
CA SER A 190 -16.58 14.20 -38.86
C SER A 190 -15.78 13.11 -38.15
N GLY A 191 -14.51 13.39 -37.85
CA GLY A 191 -13.67 12.51 -37.02
C GLY A 191 -14.13 12.39 -35.57
N TYR A 192 -15.18 13.12 -35.16
CA TYR A 192 -15.70 13.19 -33.80
C TYR A 192 -17.04 12.47 -33.62
N SER A 193 -17.81 12.29 -34.69
CA SER A 193 -19.19 11.78 -34.61
C SER A 193 -19.24 10.36 -34.03
N GLN A 194 -18.33 9.49 -34.46
CA GLN A 194 -18.22 8.11 -33.96
C GLN A 194 -17.83 8.00 -32.47
N TYR A 195 -17.31 9.07 -31.87
CA TYR A 195 -16.85 9.12 -30.48
C TYR A 195 -17.74 9.98 -29.59
N TYR A 196 -18.81 10.58 -30.14
CA TYR A 196 -19.70 11.42 -29.37
C TYR A 196 -20.58 10.57 -28.45
N THR A 197 -20.46 10.80 -27.14
CA THR A 197 -21.13 10.01 -26.09
C THR A 197 -22.26 10.76 -25.39
N GLY A 198 -22.52 12.01 -25.77
CA GLY A 198 -23.63 12.82 -25.25
C GLY A 198 -23.21 13.96 -24.32
N VAL A 199 -24.04 14.21 -23.31
CA VAL A 199 -23.90 15.30 -22.34
C VAL A 199 -23.32 14.79 -21.03
N GLY A 200 -22.45 15.58 -20.41
CA GLY A 200 -22.03 15.38 -19.03
C GLY A 200 -20.52 15.32 -18.89
N ASP A 201 -20.00 16.06 -17.92
CA ASP A 201 -18.57 16.01 -17.60
C ASP A 201 -18.18 14.63 -17.07
N LYS A 202 -17.17 14.03 -17.69
CA LYS A 202 -16.65 12.70 -17.34
C LYS A 202 -15.50 12.75 -16.34
N LYS A 203 -15.12 13.94 -15.88
CA LYS A 203 -14.03 14.13 -14.93
C LYS A 203 -14.16 13.28 -13.67
N GLU A 204 -15.23 13.46 -12.90
CA GLU A 204 -15.37 12.78 -11.60
C GLU A 204 -15.42 11.26 -11.75
N GLU A 205 -16.05 10.79 -12.83
CA GLU A 205 -16.06 9.37 -13.20
C GLU A 205 -14.63 8.87 -13.49
N ILE A 206 -13.84 9.60 -14.28
CA ILE A 206 -12.45 9.24 -14.60
C ILE A 206 -11.53 9.30 -13.36
N ASP A 207 -11.64 10.34 -12.55
CA ASP A 207 -10.83 10.53 -11.35
C ASP A 207 -11.10 9.39 -10.35
N SER A 208 -12.38 9.07 -10.09
CA SER A 208 -12.78 8.00 -9.16
C SER A 208 -12.41 6.59 -9.64
N LEU A 209 -12.30 6.35 -10.95
CA LEU A 209 -11.84 5.07 -11.49
C LEU A 209 -10.35 4.80 -11.24
N VAL A 210 -9.54 5.86 -11.12
CA VAL A 210 -8.10 5.74 -10.92
C VAL A 210 -7.70 5.87 -9.47
N GLU A 211 -8.33 6.80 -8.75
CA GLU A 211 -7.94 7.17 -7.40
C GLU A 211 -7.98 5.96 -6.46
N ASN A 212 -6.82 5.64 -5.91
CA ASN A 212 -6.68 4.59 -4.93
C ASN A 212 -5.60 4.97 -3.92
N GLU A 213 -5.29 4.05 -3.03
CA GLU A 213 -4.42 4.32 -1.90
C GLU A 213 -2.93 4.57 -2.27
N TYR A 214 -2.55 4.36 -3.54
CA TYR A 214 -1.20 4.57 -4.10
C TYR A 214 -1.16 5.47 -5.33
N TYR A 215 -2.22 5.52 -6.14
CA TYR A 215 -2.22 6.21 -7.43
C TYR A 215 -3.38 7.21 -7.56
N ARG A 216 -3.14 8.25 -8.34
CA ARG A 216 -4.12 9.25 -8.77
C ARG A 216 -3.90 9.59 -10.24
N ILE A 217 -4.90 10.17 -10.89
CA ILE A 217 -4.66 10.91 -12.14
C ILE A 217 -4.00 12.24 -11.79
N GLU A 218 -2.89 12.52 -12.46
CA GLU A 218 -2.21 13.79 -12.34
C GLU A 218 -2.01 14.41 -13.72
N ARG A 219 -2.28 15.72 -13.80
CA ARG A 219 -1.93 16.50 -14.97
C ARG A 219 -0.41 16.49 -15.11
N ASP A 220 0.04 16.06 -16.26
CA ASP A 220 1.42 16.22 -16.64
C ASP A 220 1.64 17.69 -17.03
N THR A 221 2.60 18.35 -16.38
CA THR A 221 2.97 19.75 -16.65
C THR A 221 3.74 19.83 -17.96
N ILE A 222 3.10 19.48 -19.08
CA ILE A 222 3.68 19.74 -20.39
C ILE A 222 3.68 21.25 -20.60
N SER A 223 4.85 21.77 -20.95
CA SER A 223 5.06 23.13 -21.42
C SER A 223 4.05 23.45 -22.52
N THR A 224 3.53 24.67 -22.57
CA THR A 224 2.70 25.13 -23.69
C THR A 224 3.36 24.71 -25.01
N VAL A 225 2.66 23.95 -25.86
CA VAL A 225 3.19 23.60 -27.18
C VAL A 225 3.23 24.90 -27.96
N PHE A 226 4.42 25.47 -28.11
CA PHE A 226 4.62 26.63 -28.95
C PHE A 226 4.52 26.15 -30.40
N PHE A 227 3.39 26.40 -31.04
CA PHE A 227 3.31 26.33 -32.49
C PHE A 227 4.09 27.52 -33.03
N LEU A 228 5.35 27.30 -33.38
CA LEU A 228 6.11 28.25 -34.19
C LEU A 228 5.56 28.20 -35.61
N GLY A 229 4.51 29.00 -35.82
CA GLY A 229 3.83 29.21 -37.08
C GLY A 229 2.98 30.47 -36.95
N GLU A 230 3.51 31.57 -37.51
CA GLU A 230 3.02 32.95 -37.48
C GLU A 230 3.22 33.73 -36.17
N ASP A 231 4.11 34.73 -36.28
CA ASP A 231 4.37 35.84 -35.36
C ASP A 231 4.35 35.52 -33.85
N GLY A 232 5.30 34.66 -33.45
CA GLY A 232 5.70 34.46 -32.05
C GLY A 232 6.43 35.66 -31.42
N ARG A 233 6.00 36.89 -31.68
CA ARG A 233 6.52 38.09 -31.02
C ARG A 233 5.47 38.60 -30.02
N ASN A 234 5.68 38.27 -28.75
CA ASN A 234 5.05 38.87 -27.56
C ASN A 234 3.82 38.20 -26.92
N TYR A 235 3.60 36.91 -27.14
CA TYR A 235 2.76 36.15 -26.20
C TYR A 235 3.67 35.43 -25.22
N GLY A 236 3.61 35.80 -23.93
CA GLY A 236 4.40 35.20 -22.85
C GLY A 236 4.05 33.72 -22.62
N ARG A 237 4.10 33.23 -21.37
CA ARG A 237 3.72 31.85 -20.98
C ARG A 237 2.23 31.50 -21.21
N THR A 238 1.53 32.23 -22.07
CA THR A 238 0.10 32.12 -22.28
C THR A 238 -0.17 31.06 -23.35
N ARG A 239 -1.00 30.06 -23.02
CA ARG A 239 -1.52 29.12 -24.02
C ARG A 239 -2.26 29.92 -25.10
N ILE A 240 -2.13 29.55 -26.38
CA ILE A 240 -2.84 30.14 -27.53
C ILE A 240 -3.66 29.02 -28.20
N PRO A 241 -4.94 29.23 -28.58
CA PRO A 241 -5.70 28.19 -29.26
C PRO A 241 -5.16 27.93 -30.66
N ILE A 242 -5.43 26.74 -31.19
CA ILE A 242 -4.94 26.29 -32.49
C ILE A 242 -6.11 26.35 -33.46
N ASP A 243 -5.95 26.96 -34.63
CA ASP A 243 -6.98 26.94 -35.66
C ASP A 243 -7.19 25.50 -36.17
N ASP A 244 -8.45 25.06 -36.22
CA ASP A 244 -8.87 23.68 -36.57
C ASP A 244 -9.75 23.69 -37.83
N GLY A 245 -9.39 24.55 -38.79
CA GLY A 245 -10.07 24.67 -40.08
C GLY A 245 -11.47 25.31 -39.99
N PHE A 246 -12.31 25.00 -40.98
CA PHE A 246 -13.67 25.52 -41.07
C PHE A 246 -14.61 24.53 -41.76
N ILE A 247 -15.89 24.60 -41.40
CA ILE A 247 -16.99 23.99 -42.15
C ILE A 247 -17.61 25.06 -43.02
N TYR A 248 -18.11 24.69 -44.20
CA TYR A 248 -18.75 25.64 -45.09
C TYR A 248 -19.96 25.04 -45.81
N THR A 249 -20.85 25.93 -46.19
CA THR A 249 -21.96 25.71 -47.11
C THR A 249 -21.83 26.70 -48.26
N ASP A 250 -22.85 26.81 -49.11
CA ASP A 250 -22.91 27.87 -50.12
C ASP A 250 -23.15 29.26 -49.50
N TYR A 251 -23.69 29.31 -48.28
CA TYR A 251 -24.11 30.52 -47.60
C TYR A 251 -23.11 31.03 -46.55
N TYR A 252 -22.45 30.12 -45.81
CA TYR A 252 -21.62 30.51 -44.68
C TYR A 252 -20.41 29.59 -44.49
N LYS A 253 -19.43 30.09 -43.74
CA LYS A 253 -18.29 29.36 -43.17
C LYS A 253 -18.34 29.45 -41.65
N VAL A 254 -18.07 28.37 -40.94
CA VAL A 254 -17.88 28.37 -39.49
C VAL A 254 -16.45 27.96 -39.19
N PHE A 255 -15.69 28.88 -38.62
CA PHE A 255 -14.30 28.67 -38.27
C PHE A 255 -14.20 28.03 -36.90
N MET A 256 -13.36 27.01 -36.83
CA MET A 256 -13.22 26.13 -35.69
C MET A 256 -11.84 26.29 -35.08
N ARG A 257 -11.79 26.19 -33.76
CA ARG A 257 -10.55 26.20 -32.99
C ARG A 257 -10.49 25.01 -32.06
N LYS A 258 -9.26 24.63 -31.74
CA LYS A 258 -8.91 23.60 -30.80
C LYS A 258 -8.06 24.18 -29.66
N SER A 259 -8.39 23.84 -28.42
CA SER A 259 -7.56 24.22 -27.28
C SER A 259 -6.21 23.48 -27.31
N GLN A 260 -5.20 24.07 -26.67
CA GLN A 260 -3.94 23.35 -26.43
C GLN A 260 -4.22 22.07 -25.65
N PRO A 261 -3.62 20.93 -26.03
CA PRO A 261 -3.85 19.68 -25.33
C PRO A 261 -3.34 19.77 -23.88
N ILE A 262 -4.09 19.17 -22.98
CA ILE A 262 -3.69 18.90 -21.60
C ILE A 262 -3.46 17.41 -21.49
N THR A 263 -2.38 17.00 -20.86
CA THR A 263 -2.04 15.59 -20.72
C THR A 263 -2.18 15.14 -19.27
N PHE A 264 -2.62 13.91 -19.10
CA PHE A 264 -2.84 13.29 -17.80
C PHE A 264 -2.13 11.95 -17.75
N ARG A 265 -1.62 11.59 -16.58
CA ARG A 265 -0.96 10.32 -16.31
C ARG A 265 -1.43 9.77 -14.97
N ILE A 266 -1.41 8.44 -14.86
CA ILE A 266 -1.58 7.78 -13.57
C ILE A 266 -0.25 7.91 -12.83
N THR A 267 -0.25 8.70 -11.77
CA THR A 267 0.93 9.04 -10.98
C THR A 267 0.80 8.48 -9.59
N LYS A 268 1.89 7.88 -9.09
CA LYS A 268 1.97 7.39 -7.72
C LYS A 268 2.10 8.57 -6.77
N TYR A 269 1.39 8.57 -5.64
CA TYR A 269 1.60 9.58 -4.61
C TYR A 269 3.06 9.57 -4.15
N LYS A 270 3.63 10.76 -3.98
CA LYS A 270 5.02 10.91 -3.56
C LYS A 270 5.25 10.22 -2.21
N ASP A 271 6.35 9.47 -2.09
CA ASP A 271 6.82 8.79 -0.87
C ASP A 271 5.85 7.77 -0.21
N ILE A 272 4.69 7.49 -0.83
CA ILE A 272 3.61 6.69 -0.23
C ILE A 272 4.02 5.24 0.11
N GLU A 273 4.87 4.63 -0.72
CA GLU A 273 5.35 3.26 -0.48
C GLU A 273 6.30 3.21 0.71
N GLN A 274 7.25 4.15 0.78
CA GLN A 274 8.20 4.24 1.88
C GLN A 274 7.49 4.51 3.20
N ASP A 275 6.52 5.44 3.20
CA ASP A 275 5.72 5.77 4.38
C ASP A 275 4.90 4.58 4.86
N ARG A 276 4.30 3.81 3.96
CA ARG A 276 3.54 2.60 4.30
C ARG A 276 4.43 1.48 4.81
N ILE A 277 5.58 1.24 4.16
CA ILE A 277 6.58 0.27 4.62
C ILE A 277 7.00 0.63 6.04
N LYS A 278 7.40 1.88 6.27
CA LYS A 278 7.78 2.37 7.60
C LYS A 278 6.66 2.16 8.62
N ARG A 279 5.43 2.56 8.30
CA ARG A 279 4.27 2.44 9.20
C ARG A 279 3.96 0.98 9.56
N ILE A 280 3.99 0.08 8.57
CA ILE A 280 3.70 -1.34 8.79
C ILE A 280 4.83 -1.99 9.58
N LEU A 281 6.09 -1.74 9.22
CA LEU A 281 7.25 -2.26 9.94
C LEU A 281 7.28 -1.80 11.39
N THR A 282 7.00 -0.52 11.68
CA THR A 282 6.95 -0.03 13.06
C THR A 282 5.79 -0.64 13.83
N THR A 283 4.58 -0.67 13.26
CA THR A 283 3.39 -1.20 13.93
C THR A 283 3.54 -2.68 14.25
N TRP A 284 3.93 -3.49 13.27
CA TRP A 284 4.10 -4.93 13.46
C TRP A 284 5.35 -5.27 14.25
N GLY A 285 6.44 -4.51 14.09
CA GLY A 285 7.63 -4.64 14.91
C GLY A 285 7.33 -4.44 16.39
N ILE A 286 6.60 -3.39 16.76
CA ILE A 286 6.19 -3.14 18.15
C ILE A 286 5.33 -4.29 18.69
N ARG A 287 4.32 -4.74 17.93
CA ARG A 287 3.45 -5.85 18.33
C ARG A 287 4.22 -7.14 18.55
N LEU A 288 5.17 -7.45 17.66
CA LEU A 288 6.01 -8.65 17.75
C LEU A 288 6.94 -8.58 18.97
N THR A 289 7.52 -7.42 19.27
CA THR A 289 8.35 -7.19 20.45
C THR A 289 7.57 -7.34 21.75
N ILE A 290 6.36 -6.76 21.83
CA ILE A 290 5.50 -6.91 23.02
C ILE A 290 5.17 -8.39 23.25
N LEU A 291 4.78 -9.12 22.19
CA LEU A 291 4.48 -10.54 22.28
C LEU A 291 5.70 -11.36 22.76
N PHE A 292 6.89 -11.06 22.22
CA PHE A 292 8.13 -11.70 22.64
C PHE A 292 8.43 -11.44 24.12
N LEU A 293 8.28 -10.20 24.59
CA LEU A 293 8.50 -9.84 26.00
C LEU A 293 7.56 -10.60 26.93
N ILE A 294 6.28 -10.74 26.57
CA ILE A 294 5.30 -11.52 27.34
C ILE A 294 5.73 -12.98 27.43
N ILE A 295 6.09 -13.60 26.31
CA ILE A 295 6.54 -15.00 26.27
C ILE A 295 7.82 -15.19 27.10
N TYR A 296 8.77 -14.26 26.97
CA TYR A 296 10.02 -14.31 27.70
C TYR A 296 9.82 -14.18 29.22
N LEU A 297 8.92 -13.30 29.65
CA LEU A 297 8.53 -13.13 31.06
C LEU A 297 7.91 -14.42 31.62
N LEU A 298 7.03 -15.09 30.87
CA LEU A 298 6.44 -16.36 31.29
C LEU A 298 7.51 -17.46 31.47
N ILE A 299 8.48 -17.54 30.55
CA ILE A 299 9.61 -18.47 30.67
C ILE A 299 10.45 -18.14 31.91
N PHE A 300 10.70 -16.86 32.16
CA PHE A 300 11.45 -16.41 33.32
C PHE A 300 10.76 -16.74 34.65
N ILE A 301 9.45 -16.50 34.77
CA ILE A 301 8.65 -16.87 35.95
C ILE A 301 8.73 -18.38 36.20
N ARG A 302 8.60 -19.19 35.14
CA ARG A 302 8.70 -20.65 35.24
C ARG A 302 10.07 -21.09 35.72
N GLU A 303 11.15 -20.49 35.21
CA GLU A 303 12.51 -20.77 35.67
C GLU A 303 12.69 -20.44 37.15
N ARG A 304 12.20 -19.28 37.60
CA ARG A 304 12.30 -18.88 39.00
C ARG A 304 11.58 -19.85 39.92
N ARG A 305 10.39 -20.33 39.54
CA ARG A 305 9.65 -21.36 40.28
C ARG A 305 10.40 -22.69 40.34
N LEU A 306 10.96 -23.15 39.23
CA LEU A 306 11.75 -24.38 39.17
C LEU A 306 13.04 -24.28 40.01
N ASN A 307 13.74 -23.15 39.95
CA ASN A 307 14.94 -22.92 40.75
C ASN A 307 14.63 -22.82 42.25
N ALA A 308 13.48 -22.24 42.63
CA ALA A 308 13.03 -22.21 44.02
C ALA A 308 12.74 -23.63 44.54
N LEU A 309 12.04 -24.46 43.75
CA LEU A 309 11.78 -25.87 44.09
C LEU A 309 13.07 -26.70 44.21
N ALA A 310 14.05 -26.45 43.35
CA ALA A 310 15.33 -27.14 43.38
C ALA A 310 16.16 -26.82 44.64
N LYS A 311 16.00 -25.61 45.21
CA LYS A 311 16.74 -25.13 46.38
C LYS A 311 16.01 -25.35 47.71
N GLU A 312 14.82 -25.96 47.72
CA GLU A 312 14.04 -26.16 48.93
C GLU A 312 14.74 -27.17 49.88
N PRO A 313 14.99 -26.80 51.16
CA PRO A 313 15.69 -27.67 52.12
C PRO A 313 14.88 -28.94 52.45
N LEU A 314 15.57 -30.02 52.82
CA LEU A 314 14.99 -31.35 53.04
C LEU A 314 13.85 -31.33 54.06
N ARG A 315 14.01 -30.60 55.17
CA ARG A 315 12.96 -30.43 56.20
C ARG A 315 11.68 -29.80 55.63
N SER A 316 11.78 -28.76 54.80
CA SER A 316 10.62 -28.08 54.18
C SER A 316 9.87 -29.01 53.24
N LYS A 317 10.60 -29.78 52.42
CA LYS A 317 10.01 -30.80 51.54
C LYS A 317 9.27 -31.88 52.35
N LEU A 318 9.90 -32.38 53.41
CA LEU A 318 9.33 -33.38 54.30
C LEU A 318 8.07 -32.86 55.02
N LEU A 319 8.09 -31.63 55.56
CA LEU A 319 6.91 -31.01 56.18
C LEU A 319 5.75 -30.90 55.19
N LYS A 320 6.01 -30.49 53.95
CA LYS A 320 4.96 -30.38 52.94
C LYS A 320 4.36 -31.75 52.59
N LEU A 321 5.20 -32.76 52.35
CA LEU A 321 4.80 -34.08 51.86
C LEU A 321 4.22 -34.98 52.95
N CYS A 322 4.75 -34.91 54.17
CA CYS A 322 4.29 -35.72 55.31
C CYS A 322 3.13 -35.03 56.06
N ASN A 323 2.55 -33.95 55.54
CA ASN A 323 1.44 -33.27 56.18
C ASN A 323 0.21 -34.21 56.23
N PRO A 324 -0.40 -34.46 57.41
CA PRO A 324 -1.54 -35.38 57.55
C PRO A 324 -2.72 -35.05 56.63
N SER A 325 -2.90 -33.78 56.26
CA SER A 325 -3.94 -33.34 55.33
C SER A 325 -3.84 -33.99 53.94
N GLN A 326 -2.65 -34.40 53.50
CA GLN A 326 -2.46 -35.09 52.21
C GLN A 326 -3.12 -36.48 52.18
N PHE A 327 -3.30 -37.11 53.34
CA PHE A 327 -3.85 -38.46 53.48
C PHE A 327 -5.33 -38.46 53.90
N MET A 328 -5.97 -37.28 53.89
CA MET A 328 -7.39 -37.12 54.22
C MET A 328 -8.32 -37.34 53.02
N LYS A 329 -7.79 -37.36 51.78
CA LYS A 329 -8.58 -37.50 50.54
C LYS A 329 -7.88 -38.36 49.48
N PRO A 330 -8.23 -39.65 49.33
CA PRO A 330 -9.17 -40.40 50.16
C PRO A 330 -8.62 -40.60 51.58
N TYR A 331 -9.51 -40.64 52.58
CA TYR A 331 -9.11 -40.81 53.97
C TYR A 331 -8.47 -42.19 54.19
N ASN A 332 -7.23 -42.20 54.69
CA ASN A 332 -6.56 -43.43 55.12
C ASN A 332 -6.10 -43.24 56.57
N LYS A 333 -6.84 -43.84 57.52
CA LYS A 333 -6.57 -43.71 58.96
C LYS A 333 -5.13 -44.07 59.33
N GLU A 334 -4.62 -45.18 58.83
CA GLU A 334 -3.28 -45.67 59.13
C GLU A 334 -2.20 -44.71 58.61
N LYS A 335 -2.34 -44.24 57.36
CA LYS A 335 -1.42 -43.23 56.79
C LYS A 335 -1.53 -41.88 57.49
N VAL A 336 -2.72 -41.47 57.93
CA VAL A 336 -2.93 -40.22 58.69
C VAL A 336 -2.26 -40.29 60.06
N GLU A 337 -2.37 -41.39 60.78
CA GLU A 337 -1.71 -41.57 62.09
C GLU A 337 -0.18 -41.59 61.96
N LYS A 338 0.35 -42.34 61.00
CA LYS A 338 1.80 -42.37 60.68
C LYS A 338 2.31 -40.99 60.24
N ALA A 339 1.57 -40.30 59.36
CA ALA A 339 1.89 -38.94 58.92
C ALA A 339 1.87 -37.94 60.09
N ASN A 340 0.92 -38.06 61.02
CA ASN A 340 0.86 -37.18 62.19
C ASN A 340 2.03 -37.40 63.15
N SER A 341 2.47 -38.64 63.33
CA SER A 341 3.68 -38.97 64.11
C SER A 341 4.93 -38.35 63.46
N ILE A 342 5.14 -38.61 62.17
CA ILE A 342 6.28 -38.07 61.40
C ILE A 342 6.26 -36.54 61.36
N TYR A 343 5.09 -35.93 61.17
CA TYR A 343 4.93 -34.47 61.08
C TYR A 343 5.26 -33.76 62.41
N LYS A 344 4.86 -34.32 63.56
CA LYS A 344 5.23 -33.79 64.88
C LYS A 344 6.75 -33.81 65.09
N GLU A 345 7.39 -34.93 64.76
CA GLU A 345 8.84 -35.07 64.89
C GLU A 345 9.61 -34.11 63.97
N LEU A 346 9.09 -33.81 62.77
CA LEU A 346 9.65 -32.81 61.85
C LEU A 346 9.54 -31.37 62.37
N ILE A 347 8.48 -31.05 63.12
CA ILE A 347 8.31 -29.73 63.76
C ILE A 347 9.38 -29.53 64.84
N ASP A 348 9.70 -30.58 65.60
CA ASP A 348 10.63 -30.50 66.73
C ASP A 348 12.11 -30.68 66.31
N THR A 349 12.37 -31.20 65.11
CA THR A 349 13.73 -31.43 64.58
C THR A 349 14.35 -30.14 64.01
N ASN A 350 15.61 -29.85 64.34
CA ASN A 350 16.36 -28.71 63.79
C ASN A 350 16.70 -28.91 62.29
N GLU A 351 16.67 -27.84 61.49
CA GLU A 351 17.01 -27.84 60.05
C GLU A 351 18.42 -28.33 59.74
N ASN A 352 19.35 -28.20 60.69
CA ASN A 352 20.75 -28.60 60.54
C ASN A 352 21.06 -30.02 61.05
N ASP A 353 20.09 -30.72 61.65
CA ASP A 353 20.27 -32.08 62.17
C ASP A 353 20.07 -33.12 61.05
N SER A 354 21.12 -33.26 60.23
CA SER A 354 21.12 -34.09 59.01
C SER A 354 20.71 -35.54 59.30
N ASP A 355 21.22 -36.14 60.37
CA ASP A 355 21.01 -37.56 60.64
C ASP A 355 19.57 -37.86 61.07
N LYS A 356 18.96 -36.98 61.87
CA LYS A 356 17.53 -37.09 62.20
C LYS A 356 16.64 -36.89 60.98
N LEU A 357 16.95 -35.91 60.13
CA LEU A 357 16.19 -35.68 58.90
C LEU A 357 16.27 -36.87 57.93
N LYS A 358 17.41 -37.58 57.88
CA LYS A 358 17.57 -38.82 57.11
C LYS A 358 16.74 -39.96 57.70
N ASN A 359 16.75 -40.15 59.02
CA ASN A 359 15.92 -41.16 59.67
C ASN A 359 14.43 -40.92 59.45
N ILE A 360 13.98 -39.68 59.59
CA ILE A 360 12.58 -39.31 59.36
C ILE A 360 12.19 -39.51 57.89
N ARG A 361 13.09 -39.20 56.95
CA ARG A 361 12.89 -39.49 55.52
C ARG A 361 12.70 -40.98 55.25
N ASN A 362 13.55 -41.83 55.82
CA ASN A 362 13.47 -43.27 55.60
C ASN A 362 12.17 -43.85 56.17
N ARG A 363 11.70 -43.31 57.30
CA ARG A 363 10.36 -43.58 57.82
C ARG A 363 9.26 -43.09 56.89
N ALA A 364 9.35 -41.89 56.33
CA ALA A 364 8.36 -41.41 55.35
C ALA A 364 8.29 -42.29 54.09
N LEU A 365 9.41 -42.87 53.65
CA LEU A 365 9.43 -43.83 52.56
C LEU A 365 8.73 -45.14 52.94
N GLN A 366 9.07 -45.72 54.10
CA GLN A 366 8.55 -47.03 54.53
C GLN A 366 7.09 -46.97 55.00
N GLU A 367 6.72 -45.93 55.74
CA GLU A 367 5.43 -45.81 56.43
C GLU A 367 4.37 -45.13 55.56
N LEU A 368 4.77 -44.21 54.68
CA LEU A 368 3.85 -43.40 53.86
C LEU A 368 4.03 -43.61 52.36
N GLU A 369 5.00 -44.42 51.93
CA GLU A 369 5.38 -44.64 50.52
C GLU A 369 5.76 -43.33 49.81
N ILE A 370 6.20 -42.31 50.57
CA ILE A 370 6.63 -41.03 50.02
C ILE A 370 8.05 -41.17 49.49
N ASN A 371 8.18 -41.38 48.19
CA ASN A 371 9.48 -41.40 47.56
C ASN A 371 9.98 -39.97 47.25
N LEU A 372 11.00 -39.54 47.98
CA LEU A 372 11.68 -38.24 47.82
C LEU A 372 12.76 -38.23 46.74
N LEU A 373 12.96 -39.38 46.08
CA LEU A 373 14.00 -39.57 45.07
C LEU A 373 13.67 -38.74 43.83
N ASP A 374 14.44 -37.66 43.64
CA ASP A 374 14.32 -36.80 42.48
C ASP A 374 14.85 -37.55 41.25
N ARG A 375 13.93 -38.09 40.43
CA ARG A 375 14.27 -38.75 39.17
C ARG A 375 15.13 -37.88 38.25
N ASN A 376 14.98 -36.54 38.31
CA ASN A 376 15.85 -35.65 37.55
C ASN A 376 17.27 -35.60 38.12
N LYS A 377 17.42 -35.73 39.45
CA LYS A 377 18.74 -35.83 40.10
C LYS A 377 19.44 -37.13 39.67
N VAL A 378 18.74 -38.26 39.61
CA VAL A 378 19.29 -39.53 39.10
C VAL A 378 19.75 -39.39 37.65
N GLU A 379 18.92 -38.84 36.77
CA GLU A 379 19.30 -38.60 35.36
C GLU A 379 20.48 -37.63 35.23
N MET A 380 20.55 -36.58 36.07
CA MET A 380 21.71 -35.69 36.12
C MET A 380 22.98 -36.40 36.59
N LEU A 381 22.88 -37.30 37.57
CA LEU A 381 24.02 -38.10 38.03
C LEU A 381 24.45 -39.11 36.97
N LYS A 382 23.52 -39.70 36.20
CA LYS A 382 23.84 -40.53 35.03
C LYS A 382 24.55 -39.73 33.94
N GLU A 383 24.09 -38.52 33.63
CA GLU A 383 24.79 -37.65 32.66
C GLU A 383 26.24 -37.35 33.12
N LYS A 384 26.46 -37.14 34.42
CA LYS A 384 27.79 -36.87 35.01
C LYS A 384 28.67 -38.12 35.07
N ALA A 385 28.14 -39.23 35.56
CA ALA A 385 28.84 -40.52 35.62
C ALA A 385 29.01 -41.17 34.24
N ASN A 386 28.57 -40.56 33.15
CA ASN A 386 28.73 -41.13 31.82
C ASN A 386 30.23 -41.29 31.47
N PRO A 387 30.73 -42.51 31.22
CA PRO A 387 32.15 -42.77 30.93
C PRO A 387 32.70 -41.94 29.76
N LYS A 388 31.84 -41.54 28.81
CA LYS A 388 32.21 -40.66 27.68
C LYS A 388 32.85 -39.34 28.12
N ASN A 389 32.48 -38.83 29.30
CA ASN A 389 33.02 -37.58 29.84
C ASN A 389 34.52 -37.65 30.17
N PHE A 390 35.06 -38.86 30.37
CA PHE A 390 36.45 -39.10 30.78
C PHE A 390 37.29 -39.75 29.67
N MET A 391 36.75 -39.82 28.44
CA MET A 391 37.45 -40.36 27.28
C MET A 391 38.40 -39.34 26.61
N LYS A 392 38.28 -38.04 26.92
CA LYS A 392 39.09 -36.96 26.29
C LYS A 392 39.46 -35.85 27.29
N PRO A 393 40.70 -35.81 27.82
CA PRO A 393 41.77 -36.80 27.64
C PRO A 393 41.40 -38.15 28.27
N TYR A 394 41.99 -39.24 27.77
CA TYR A 394 41.68 -40.59 28.24
C TYR A 394 42.16 -40.81 29.68
N GLN A 395 41.23 -41.10 30.60
CA GLN A 395 41.50 -41.29 32.02
C GLN A 395 40.97 -42.67 32.50
N PRO A 396 41.75 -43.76 32.37
CA PRO A 396 41.26 -45.13 32.54
C PRO A 396 40.64 -45.39 33.93
N ASN A 397 41.31 -44.98 35.01
CA ASN A 397 40.81 -45.17 36.38
C ASN A 397 39.51 -44.39 36.66
N LYS A 398 39.31 -43.24 35.99
CA LYS A 398 38.07 -42.44 36.12
C LYS A 398 36.95 -43.03 35.27
N ILE A 399 37.27 -43.59 34.09
CA ILE A 399 36.32 -44.30 33.22
C ILE A 399 35.74 -45.52 33.93
N GLU A 400 36.58 -46.36 34.54
CA GLU A 400 36.14 -47.58 35.24
C GLU A 400 35.18 -47.25 36.38
N LYS A 401 35.58 -46.32 37.26
CA LYS A 401 34.73 -45.84 38.35
C LYS A 401 33.45 -45.14 37.86
N ALA A 402 33.53 -44.35 36.79
CA ALA A 402 32.37 -43.72 36.19
C ALA A 402 31.39 -44.76 35.65
N ASN A 403 31.89 -45.83 35.02
CA ASN A 403 31.07 -46.93 34.51
C ASN A 403 30.36 -47.68 35.64
N GLU A 404 31.07 -48.00 36.72
CA GLU A 404 30.48 -48.64 37.91
C GLU A 404 29.35 -47.78 38.52
N LEU A 405 29.57 -46.47 38.65
CA LEU A 405 28.56 -45.55 39.19
C LEU A 405 27.38 -45.38 38.22
N TYR A 406 27.63 -45.37 36.91
CA TYR A 406 26.60 -45.28 35.88
C TYR A 406 25.70 -46.53 35.87
N ASP A 407 26.30 -47.71 36.00
CA ASP A 407 25.59 -48.99 36.07
C ASP A 407 24.74 -49.07 37.34
N LYS A 408 25.30 -48.68 38.50
CA LYS A 408 24.54 -48.56 39.76
C LYS A 408 23.34 -47.63 39.61
N LEU A 409 23.53 -46.45 39.02
CA LEU A 409 22.44 -45.49 38.76
C LEU A 409 21.38 -46.01 37.76
N SER A 410 21.69 -47.05 36.99
CA SER A 410 20.80 -47.62 35.97
C SER A 410 19.93 -48.77 36.51
N LEU A 411 20.22 -49.27 37.72
CA LEU A 411 19.36 -50.20 38.43
C LEU A 411 18.11 -49.44 38.95
N GLY A 412 16.92 -50.00 38.76
CA GLY A 412 15.64 -49.32 39.00
C GLY A 412 15.28 -49.09 40.47
N ASP A 413 15.89 -49.85 41.39
CA ASP A 413 15.58 -49.85 42.83
C ASP A 413 16.68 -49.17 43.65
N LEU A 414 16.94 -47.90 43.34
CA LEU A 414 17.90 -47.10 44.07
C LEU A 414 17.29 -46.49 45.33
N ASP A 415 17.98 -46.66 46.45
CA ASP A 415 17.72 -45.90 47.67
C ASP A 415 18.39 -44.52 47.57
N ILE A 416 17.80 -43.52 48.22
CA ILE A 416 18.32 -42.16 48.26
C ILE A 416 19.66 -42.06 49.00
N ASP A 417 19.91 -42.95 49.98
CA ASP A 417 21.20 -43.06 50.67
C ASP A 417 22.30 -43.54 49.70
N VAL A 418 21.97 -44.50 48.83
CA VAL A 418 22.86 -44.95 47.74
C VAL A 418 23.10 -43.84 46.72
N ILE A 419 22.10 -43.02 46.43
CA ILE A 419 22.25 -41.86 45.53
C ILE A 419 23.15 -40.77 46.14
N GLU A 420 23.05 -40.51 47.44
CA GLU A 420 23.93 -39.54 48.12
C GLU A 420 25.38 -40.03 48.14
N GLU A 421 25.60 -41.32 48.37
CA GLU A 421 26.94 -41.94 48.28
C GLU A 421 27.50 -41.85 46.85
N ILE A 422 26.68 -42.18 45.84
CA ILE A 422 27.06 -42.08 44.43
C ILE A 422 27.35 -40.61 44.07
N GLU A 423 26.57 -39.64 44.55
CA GLU A 423 26.81 -38.22 44.30
C GLU A 423 28.16 -37.78 44.87
N GLN A 424 28.54 -38.26 46.05
CA GLN A 424 29.84 -37.95 46.66
C GLN A 424 30.98 -38.59 45.86
N LYS A 425 30.86 -39.86 45.47
CA LYS A 425 31.84 -40.55 44.60
C LYS A 425 31.97 -39.90 43.22
N ILE A 426 30.87 -39.37 42.66
CA ILE A 426 30.92 -38.59 41.41
C ILE A 426 31.69 -37.29 41.62
N LYS A 427 31.55 -36.58 42.75
CA LYS A 427 32.35 -35.37 43.01
C LYS A 427 33.85 -35.68 43.05
N GLU A 428 34.24 -36.80 43.64
CA GLU A 428 35.64 -37.26 43.68
C GLU A 428 36.20 -37.56 42.28
N LEU A 429 35.35 -37.96 41.30
CA LEU A 429 35.79 -38.13 39.91
C LEU A 429 36.16 -36.82 39.21
N TYR A 430 35.60 -35.70 39.66
CA TYR A 430 35.80 -34.37 39.08
C TYR A 430 36.79 -33.50 39.85
N GLN A 431 37.27 -33.98 41.00
CA GLN A 431 38.50 -33.50 41.64
C GLN A 431 39.71 -34.17 40.98
#